data_AF-A0AB38C5W7-F1
#
_entry.id   AF-A0AB38C5W7-F1
#
_cell.length_a   1.000
_cell.length_b   1.000
_cell.length_c   1.000
_cell.angle_alpha   90.00
_cell.angle_beta   90.00
_cell.angle_gamma   90.00
#
_symmetry.space_group_name_H-M   'P 1'
#
loop_
_entity.id
_entity.type
_entity.pdbx_description
1 polymer ?
#
loop_
_entity_poly.entity_id
_entity_poly.type
_entity_poly.pdbx_seq_one_letter_code
_entity_poly.pdbx_strand_id
1 'polypeptide(L)'
;MLRSISTLLLLTVLAGKASAANIPDIVLEYAHAFAQTQVADEQASTPPADYAQWFFQGLTHPSGGIVTQSAAMRDAYVNGQRYWRDHPSERTNIMAGYGYRAIERDGVWSRGFEKSVFQPAHADLDSDAGAWWFNSFGSVAWRDVGLVAPNSSYEQPRVHIAGYLSPKGHYGHLGAYEHEVLVTSGVAVQAADH
;
A
#
# COMPACT_ATOMS: atom_id res chain seq x y z
N MET A 1 -34.94 1.94 14.55
CA MET A 1 -34.24 0.64 14.42
C MET A 1 -33.42 0.67 13.15
N LEU A 2 -32.20 1.22 13.21
CA LEU A 2 -31.30 1.24 12.05
C LEU A 2 -30.55 -0.09 12.00
N ARG A 3 -30.72 -0.80 10.89
CA ARG A 3 -29.95 -2.01 10.55
C ARG A 3 -28.54 -1.60 10.21
N SER A 4 -27.58 -1.94 11.07
CA SER A 4 -26.16 -1.83 10.78
C SER A 4 -25.82 -2.78 9.63
N ILE A 5 -25.51 -2.23 8.46
CA ILE A 5 -24.91 -2.97 7.36
C ILE A 5 -23.45 -3.14 7.74
N SER A 6 -23.12 -4.30 8.33
CA SER A 6 -21.76 -4.75 8.52
C SER A 6 -21.15 -5.03 7.14
N THR A 7 -20.46 -4.04 6.57
CA THR A 7 -19.69 -4.23 5.35
C THR A 7 -18.47 -5.10 5.67
N LEU A 8 -18.61 -6.39 5.40
CA LEU A 8 -17.55 -7.39 5.42
C LEU A 8 -16.58 -7.06 4.27
N LEU A 9 -15.42 -6.46 4.56
CA LEU A 9 -14.33 -6.36 3.59
C LEU A 9 -13.42 -7.58 3.75
N LEU A 10 -13.68 -8.60 2.94
CA LEU A 10 -12.71 -9.66 2.64
C LEU A 10 -11.60 -9.03 1.79
N LEU A 11 -10.56 -8.48 2.44
CA LEU A 11 -9.30 -8.11 1.79
C LEU A 11 -8.52 -9.39 1.46
N THR A 12 -8.96 -10.15 0.46
CA THR A 12 -8.09 -11.06 -0.28
C THR A 12 -7.57 -10.33 -1.50
N VAL A 13 -6.67 -9.39 -1.28
CA VAL A 13 -5.73 -8.96 -2.31
C VAL A 13 -4.38 -9.45 -1.80
N LEU A 14 -3.89 -10.56 -2.36
CA LEU A 14 -2.45 -10.83 -2.34
C LEU A 14 -1.81 -9.68 -3.11
N ALA A 15 -1.54 -8.57 -2.42
CA ALA A 15 -0.70 -7.51 -2.94
C ALA A 15 0.63 -8.16 -3.31
N GLY A 16 1.11 -7.86 -4.52
CA GLY A 16 2.34 -8.39 -5.10
C GLY A 16 3.39 -8.62 -4.02
N LYS A 17 3.80 -9.89 -3.90
CA LYS A 17 4.77 -10.32 -2.89
C LYS A 17 5.92 -9.32 -2.93
N ALA A 18 6.15 -8.61 -1.83
CA ALA A 18 7.48 -8.07 -1.60
C ALA A 18 8.40 -9.28 -1.76
N SER A 19 9.14 -9.31 -2.87
CA SER A 19 10.04 -10.41 -3.14
C SER A 19 10.90 -10.56 -1.89
N ALA A 20 11.02 -11.78 -1.37
CA ALA A 20 11.76 -12.12 -0.15
C ALA A 20 13.27 -11.80 -0.22
N ALA A 21 13.70 -10.99 -1.19
CA ALA A 21 15.08 -10.65 -1.46
C ALA A 21 15.71 -9.82 -0.34
N ASN A 22 14.97 -8.96 0.38
CA ASN A 22 15.47 -8.22 1.56
C ASN A 22 14.30 -7.84 2.51
N ILE A 23 14.05 -8.62 3.57
CA ILE A 23 13.16 -8.17 4.65
C ILE A 23 13.93 -7.10 5.45
N PRO A 24 13.35 -5.91 5.74
CA PRO A 24 14.04 -4.89 6.51
C PRO A 24 14.45 -5.38 7.90
N ASP A 25 15.65 -5.03 8.38
CA ASP A 25 16.18 -5.53 9.66
C ASP A 25 15.24 -5.27 10.84
N ILE A 26 14.63 -4.08 10.90
CA ILE A 26 13.65 -3.75 11.95
C ILE A 26 12.44 -4.69 11.96
N VAL A 27 12.04 -5.22 10.81
CA VAL A 27 10.93 -6.17 10.68
C VAL A 27 11.38 -7.56 11.16
N LEU A 28 12.64 -7.94 10.90
CA LEU A 28 13.23 -9.14 11.47
C LEU A 28 13.33 -9.03 12.99
N GLU A 29 13.71 -7.88 13.53
CA GLU A 29 13.74 -7.64 14.98
C GLU A 29 12.36 -7.83 15.62
N TYR A 30 11.29 -7.27 15.02
CA TYR A 30 9.93 -7.50 15.49
C TYR A 30 9.52 -8.98 15.41
N ALA A 31 9.84 -9.67 14.30
CA ALA A 31 9.55 -11.08 14.14
C ALA A 31 10.28 -11.94 15.19
N HIS A 32 11.55 -11.63 15.48
CA HIS A 32 12.33 -12.30 16.51
C HIS A 32 11.79 -12.03 17.92
N ALA A 33 11.42 -10.79 18.23
CA ALA A 33 10.82 -10.43 19.51
C ALA A 33 9.50 -11.19 19.74
N PHE A 34 8.65 -11.29 18.70
CA PHE A 34 7.43 -12.10 18.78
C PHE A 34 7.74 -13.59 18.96
N ALA A 35 8.72 -14.14 18.23
CA ALA A 35 9.09 -15.55 18.37
C ALA A 35 9.53 -15.87 19.82
N GLN A 36 10.24 -14.94 20.48
CA GLN A 36 10.65 -15.10 21.89
C GLN A 36 9.48 -15.17 22.87
N THR A 37 8.36 -14.49 22.60
CA THR A 37 7.17 -14.60 23.46
C THR A 37 6.45 -15.95 23.31
N GLN A 38 6.64 -16.63 22.18
CA GLN A 38 5.99 -17.91 21.87
C GLN A 38 6.80 -19.14 22.32
N VAL A 39 8.08 -18.99 22.69
CA VAL A 39 8.94 -20.10 23.18
C VAL A 39 8.36 -20.74 24.45
N ALA A 40 7.50 -20.03 25.19
CA ALA A 40 6.78 -20.56 26.34
C ALA A 40 5.62 -21.52 25.98
N ASP A 41 5.12 -21.50 24.74
CA ASP A 41 3.86 -22.14 24.33
C ASP A 41 4.01 -23.26 23.27
N GLU A 42 5.23 -23.74 22.96
CA GLU A 42 5.52 -24.82 21.99
C GLU A 42 4.84 -24.67 20.60
N GLN A 43 4.44 -23.45 20.21
CA GLN A 43 3.81 -23.21 18.91
C GLN A 43 4.85 -23.06 17.78
N ALA A 44 4.53 -23.60 16.60
CA ALA A 44 5.36 -23.47 15.40
C ALA A 44 5.68 -22.00 15.09
N SER A 45 6.97 -21.70 14.91
CA SER A 45 7.44 -20.35 14.56
C SER A 45 6.87 -19.92 13.20
N THR A 46 6.31 -18.71 13.14
CA THR A 46 5.83 -18.13 11.88
C THR A 46 7.02 -17.76 11.00
N PRO A 47 7.03 -18.12 9.70
CA PRO A 47 8.10 -17.71 8.79
C PRO A 47 8.29 -16.18 8.79
N PRO A 48 9.53 -15.66 8.84
CA PRO A 48 9.79 -14.22 8.81
C PRO A 48 9.17 -13.51 7.61
N ALA A 49 9.04 -14.20 6.46
CA ALA A 49 8.38 -13.66 5.27
C ALA A 49 6.88 -13.38 5.49
N ASP A 50 6.17 -14.26 6.20
CA ASP A 50 4.75 -14.06 6.51
C ASP A 50 4.58 -12.91 7.50
N TYR A 51 5.43 -12.84 8.52
CA TYR A 51 5.45 -11.71 9.45
C TYR A 51 5.70 -10.39 8.70
N ALA A 52 6.70 -10.35 7.82
CA ALA A 52 7.02 -9.17 7.03
C ALA A 52 5.88 -8.73 6.11
N GLN A 53 5.14 -9.68 5.52
CA GLN A 53 3.96 -9.37 4.70
C GLN A 53 2.86 -8.69 5.53
N TRP A 54 2.54 -9.22 6.71
CA TRP A 54 1.49 -8.64 7.57
C TRP A 54 1.91 -7.32 8.21
N PHE A 55 3.19 -7.16 8.54
CA PHE A 55 3.75 -5.88 8.92
C PHE A 55 3.55 -4.84 7.81
N PHE A 56 3.88 -5.18 6.57
CA PHE A 56 3.71 -4.28 5.44
C PHE A 56 2.24 -3.88 5.23
N GLN A 57 1.31 -4.83 5.36
CA GLN A 57 -0.13 -4.54 5.30
C GLN A 57 -0.57 -3.54 6.38
N GLY A 58 -0.05 -3.68 7.60
CA GLY A 58 -0.31 -2.72 8.68
C GLY A 58 0.31 -1.35 8.42
N LEU A 59 1.54 -1.33 7.90
CA LEU A 59 2.27 -0.11 7.54
C LEU A 59 1.52 0.72 6.48
N THR A 60 0.97 0.07 5.45
CA THR A 60 0.25 0.76 4.37
C THR A 60 -1.23 1.03 4.70
N HIS A 61 -1.79 0.37 5.72
CA HIS A 61 -3.18 0.55 6.20
C HIS A 61 -3.24 0.84 7.71
N PRO A 62 -2.70 1.98 8.17
CA PRO A 62 -2.57 2.35 9.59
C PRO A 62 -3.88 2.52 10.34
N SER A 63 -4.99 2.77 9.63
CA SER A 63 -6.35 2.89 10.18
C SER A 63 -7.21 1.65 9.88
N GLY A 64 -6.63 0.62 9.27
CA GLY A 64 -7.33 -0.61 8.90
C GLY A 64 -7.48 -1.58 10.07
N GLY A 65 -8.29 -2.60 9.87
CA GLY A 65 -8.45 -3.72 10.79
C GLY A 65 -8.20 -5.05 10.10
N ILE A 66 -7.86 -6.07 10.86
CA ILE A 66 -7.71 -7.44 10.39
C ILE A 66 -8.54 -8.40 11.23
N VAL A 67 -9.09 -9.42 10.57
CA VAL A 67 -9.78 -10.54 11.22
C VAL A 67 -8.94 -11.78 10.96
N THR A 68 -8.26 -12.27 12.00
CA THR A 68 -7.40 -13.46 11.92
C THR A 68 -7.37 -14.16 13.28
N GLN A 69 -7.18 -15.48 13.27
CA GLN A 69 -6.91 -16.26 14.48
C GLN A 69 -5.41 -16.33 14.80
N SER A 70 -4.53 -16.04 13.83
CA SER A 70 -3.09 -16.07 14.03
C SER A 70 -2.60 -14.89 14.88
N ALA A 71 -1.95 -15.20 16.00
CA ALA A 71 -1.32 -14.20 16.86
C ALA A 71 -0.18 -13.46 16.13
N ALA A 72 0.62 -14.18 15.33
CA ALA A 72 1.74 -13.60 14.59
C ALA A 72 1.26 -12.59 13.54
N MET A 73 0.23 -12.93 12.77
CA MET A 73 -0.36 -12.00 11.78
C MET A 73 -0.91 -10.75 12.48
N ARG A 74 -1.55 -10.94 13.64
CA ARG A 74 -2.10 -9.84 14.43
C ARG A 74 -1.02 -8.90 14.95
N ASP A 75 0.02 -9.48 15.54
CA ASP A 75 1.16 -8.74 16.08
C ASP A 75 1.91 -7.97 14.98
N ALA A 76 2.26 -8.65 13.88
CA ALA A 76 2.92 -8.02 12.74
C ALA A 76 2.14 -6.83 12.19
N TYR A 77 0.83 -7.00 11.95
CA TYR A 77 -0.03 -5.93 11.45
C TYR A 77 -0.07 -4.74 12.40
N VAL A 78 -0.27 -4.97 13.70
CA VAL A 78 -0.29 -3.90 14.71
C VAL A 78 1.06 -3.18 14.79
N ASN A 79 2.18 -3.90 14.72
CA ASN A 79 3.51 -3.29 14.70
C ASN A 79 3.75 -2.47 13.43
N GLY A 80 3.23 -2.89 12.27
CA GLY A 80 3.24 -2.08 11.05
C GLY A 80 2.48 -0.76 11.21
N GLN A 81 1.27 -0.80 11.78
CA GLN A 81 0.48 0.41 12.07
C GLN A 81 1.15 1.32 13.08
N ARG A 82 1.79 0.74 14.12
CA ARG A 82 2.58 1.48 15.11
C ARG A 82 3.78 2.15 14.46
N TYR A 83 4.52 1.42 13.63
CA TYR A 83 5.69 1.93 12.93
C TYR A 83 5.32 3.12 12.04
N TRP A 84 4.20 3.02 11.30
CA TRP A 84 3.66 4.11 10.51
C TRP A 84 3.47 5.41 11.31
N ARG A 85 2.88 5.30 12.50
CA ARG A 85 2.55 6.44 13.36
C ARG A 85 3.80 7.03 14.01
N ASP A 86 4.68 6.17 14.51
CA ASP A 86 5.76 6.57 15.41
C ASP A 86 7.05 6.95 14.64
N HIS A 87 7.20 6.52 13.37
CA HIS A 87 8.41 6.75 12.56
C HIS A 87 8.12 7.41 11.20
N PRO A 88 7.53 8.63 11.17
CA PRO A 88 7.21 9.29 9.90
C PRO A 88 8.45 9.60 9.03
N SER A 89 9.61 9.87 9.64
CA SER A 89 10.87 10.15 8.94
C SER A 89 11.48 8.91 8.29
N GLU A 90 11.16 7.71 8.76
CA GLU A 90 11.75 6.45 8.27
C GLU A 90 10.92 5.81 7.15
N ARG A 91 9.79 6.41 6.77
CA ARG A 91 8.86 5.84 5.78
C ARG A 91 9.55 5.55 4.45
N THR A 92 10.41 6.44 3.97
CA THR A 92 11.13 6.20 2.72
C THR A 92 12.07 5.00 2.82
N ASN A 93 12.79 4.87 3.93
CA ASN A 93 13.75 3.79 4.16
C ASN A 93 13.04 2.42 4.25
N ILE A 94 11.96 2.34 5.04
CA ILE A 94 11.22 1.09 5.17
C ILE A 94 10.59 0.68 3.83
N MET A 95 10.01 1.63 3.07
CA MET A 95 9.43 1.36 1.75
C MET A 95 10.49 0.87 0.76
N ALA A 96 11.68 1.48 0.76
CA ALA A 96 12.81 1.01 -0.04
C ALA A 96 13.26 -0.40 0.33
N GLY A 97 13.24 -0.75 1.62
CA GLY A 97 13.48 -2.12 2.08
C GLY A 97 12.47 -3.14 1.51
N TYR A 98 11.22 -2.73 1.30
CA TYR A 98 10.20 -3.53 0.61
C TYR A 98 10.28 -3.45 -0.94
N GLY A 99 11.30 -2.80 -1.48
CA GLY A 99 11.53 -2.66 -2.92
C GLY A 99 10.72 -1.55 -3.60
N TYR A 100 10.01 -0.73 -2.83
CA TYR A 100 9.33 0.45 -3.37
C TYR A 100 10.33 1.56 -3.62
N ARG A 101 10.13 2.32 -4.70
CA ARG A 101 10.96 3.48 -5.05
C ARG A 101 10.16 4.76 -4.99
N ALA A 102 10.77 5.84 -4.50
CA ALA A 102 10.16 7.17 -4.56
C ALA A 102 10.01 7.62 -6.02
N ILE A 103 8.88 8.22 -6.34
CA ILE A 103 8.56 8.74 -7.68
C ILE A 103 7.87 10.10 -7.59
N GLU A 104 8.03 10.89 -8.65
CA GLU A 104 7.29 12.12 -8.90
C GLU A 104 6.89 12.12 -10.39
N ARG A 105 5.60 12.14 -10.71
CA ARG A 105 5.11 11.89 -12.08
C ARG A 105 3.83 12.64 -12.39
N ASP A 106 3.74 13.10 -13.63
CA ASP A 106 2.49 13.54 -14.24
C ASP A 106 1.75 12.36 -14.87
N GLY A 107 0.42 12.42 -14.84
CA GLY A 107 -0.40 11.43 -15.51
C GLY A 107 -1.88 11.73 -15.42
N VAL A 108 -2.66 10.75 -15.86
CA VAL A 108 -4.12 10.80 -15.86
C VAL A 108 -4.63 9.83 -14.81
N TRP A 109 -5.47 10.32 -13.90
CA TRP A 109 -6.16 9.49 -12.94
C TRP A 109 -7.57 9.17 -13.42
N SER A 110 -7.96 7.89 -13.39
CA SER A 110 -9.33 7.44 -13.62
C SER A 110 -9.82 6.56 -12.48
N ARG A 111 -11.11 6.65 -12.14
CA ARG A 111 -11.74 5.87 -11.06
C ARG A 111 -13.08 5.27 -11.50
N GLY A 112 -13.47 4.15 -10.91
CA GLY A 112 -14.76 3.51 -11.11
C GLY A 112 -14.99 2.41 -10.07
N PHE A 113 -16.05 1.62 -10.26
CA PHE A 113 -16.24 0.41 -9.47
C PHE A 113 -15.00 -0.50 -9.64
N GLU A 114 -14.36 -0.86 -8.51
CA GLU A 114 -13.16 -1.71 -8.46
C GLU A 114 -11.96 -1.21 -9.30
N LYS A 115 -11.98 0.07 -9.69
CA LYS A 115 -10.97 0.71 -10.53
C LYS A 115 -10.47 2.00 -9.88
N SER A 116 -9.17 2.09 -9.66
CA SER A 116 -8.46 3.33 -9.31
C SER A 116 -7.11 3.27 -10.00
N VAL A 117 -6.93 4.04 -11.07
CA VAL A 117 -5.84 3.82 -12.03
C VAL A 117 -5.16 5.13 -12.39
N PHE A 118 -3.84 5.13 -12.34
CA PHE A 118 -3.01 6.21 -12.82
C PHE A 118 -2.27 5.77 -14.08
N GLN A 119 -2.40 6.55 -15.15
CA GLN A 119 -1.67 6.38 -16.39
C GLN A 119 -0.60 7.48 -16.48
N PRO A 120 0.70 7.16 -16.31
CA PRO A 120 1.77 8.14 -16.45
C PRO A 120 1.76 8.79 -17.85
N ALA A 121 2.02 10.10 -17.92
CA ALA A 121 2.04 10.86 -19.17
C ALA A 121 3.21 10.47 -20.09
N HIS A 122 4.34 10.08 -19.50
CA HIS A 122 5.49 9.52 -20.19
C HIS A 122 5.86 8.20 -19.54
N ALA A 123 5.76 7.11 -20.30
CA ALA A 123 6.37 5.84 -19.91
C ALA A 123 7.88 6.01 -20.13
N ASP A 124 8.63 6.22 -19.05
CA ASP A 124 10.08 6.08 -19.13
C ASP A 124 10.37 4.63 -19.54
N LEU A 125 11.10 4.49 -20.66
CA LEU A 125 11.71 3.29 -21.25
C LEU A 125 11.48 1.97 -20.47
N ASP A 126 10.60 1.13 -21.02
CA ASP A 126 10.40 -0.31 -20.81
C ASP A 126 10.18 -0.90 -19.40
N SER A 127 10.59 -0.28 -18.30
CA SER A 127 10.47 -0.90 -16.95
C SER A 127 9.18 -0.58 -16.21
N ASP A 128 8.60 0.61 -16.43
CA ASP A 128 7.44 1.11 -15.66
C ASP A 128 6.27 1.54 -16.57
N ALA A 129 6.25 1.03 -17.79
CA ALA A 129 5.20 1.31 -18.77
C ALA A 129 3.83 0.74 -18.32
N GLY A 130 2.76 1.30 -18.87
CA GLY A 130 1.39 0.85 -18.61
C GLY A 130 0.70 1.63 -17.48
N ALA A 131 -0.42 1.09 -17.03
CA ALA A 131 -1.28 1.71 -16.04
C ALA A 131 -0.99 1.13 -14.65
N TRP A 132 -1.00 1.97 -13.63
CA TRP A 132 -0.70 1.58 -12.25
C TRP A 132 -1.95 1.62 -11.39
N TRP A 133 -2.07 0.68 -10.45
CA TRP A 133 -3.07 0.75 -9.39
C TRP A 133 -2.78 1.96 -8.51
N PHE A 134 -3.80 2.77 -8.24
CA PHE A 134 -3.64 4.09 -7.64
C PHE A 134 -4.30 4.17 -6.26
N ASN A 135 -3.49 4.36 -5.22
CA ASN A 135 -3.95 4.37 -3.84
C ASN A 135 -3.26 5.48 -3.02
N SER A 136 -3.88 5.95 -1.94
CA SER A 136 -3.25 6.90 -1.03
C SER A 136 -2.38 6.15 -0.02
N PHE A 137 -1.19 6.67 0.28
CA PHE A 137 -0.32 6.04 1.25
C PHE A 137 -0.87 6.20 2.66
N GLY A 138 -1.06 5.09 3.36
CA GLY A 138 -1.65 5.08 4.70
C GLY A 138 -3.17 5.10 4.71
N SER A 139 -3.84 4.82 3.58
CA SER A 139 -5.30 4.83 3.45
C SER A 139 -5.96 6.15 3.89
N VAL A 140 -5.23 7.26 3.76
CA VAL A 140 -5.74 8.60 4.08
C VAL A 140 -6.73 9.07 3.01
N ALA A 141 -7.57 10.05 3.33
CA ALA A 141 -8.50 10.56 2.33
C ALA A 141 -7.72 11.25 1.20
N TRP A 142 -8.21 11.16 -0.05
CA TRP A 142 -7.54 11.79 -1.20
C TRP A 142 -7.26 13.28 -1.00
N ARG A 143 -8.17 14.00 -0.34
CA ARG A 143 -8.01 15.41 -0.01
C ARG A 143 -6.81 15.68 0.89
N ASP A 144 -6.44 14.73 1.74
CA ASP A 144 -5.33 14.85 2.69
C ASP A 144 -3.98 14.72 1.96
N VAL A 145 -3.98 14.14 0.75
CA VAL A 145 -2.83 14.11 -0.17
C VAL A 145 -2.98 15.14 -1.31
N GLY A 146 -3.86 16.12 -1.19
CA GLY A 146 -4.02 17.22 -2.16
C GLY A 146 -4.79 16.86 -3.44
N LEU A 147 -5.45 15.70 -3.48
CA LEU A 147 -6.19 15.22 -4.64
C LEU A 147 -7.70 15.18 -4.39
N VAL A 148 -8.49 15.36 -5.45
CA VAL A 148 -9.94 15.18 -5.42
C VAL A 148 -10.29 14.00 -6.30
N ALA A 149 -10.97 13.00 -5.72
CA ALA A 149 -11.33 11.80 -6.45
C ALA A 149 -12.31 12.10 -7.60
N PRO A 150 -12.07 11.56 -8.80
CA PRO A 150 -13.04 11.61 -9.89
C PRO A 150 -14.36 11.00 -9.44
N ASN A 151 -15.47 11.67 -9.75
CA ASN A 151 -16.82 11.24 -9.40
C ASN A 151 -17.35 10.18 -10.39
N SER A 152 -16.70 10.01 -11.54
CA SER A 152 -17.07 9.03 -12.55
C SER A 152 -15.85 8.52 -13.33
N SER A 153 -16.03 7.45 -14.09
CA SER A 153 -15.01 6.90 -14.99
C SER A 153 -14.71 7.76 -16.21
N TYR A 154 -15.56 8.75 -16.49
CA TYR A 154 -15.38 9.71 -17.58
C TYR A 154 -14.52 10.90 -17.16
N GLU A 155 -14.49 11.20 -15.86
CA GLU A 155 -13.60 12.21 -15.31
C GLU A 155 -12.18 11.63 -15.24
N GLN A 156 -11.28 12.24 -16.01
CA GLN A 156 -9.90 11.82 -16.16
C GLN A 156 -8.97 13.01 -15.89
N PRO A 157 -8.94 13.56 -14.67
CA PRO A 157 -8.10 14.70 -14.35
C PRO A 157 -6.63 14.36 -14.58
N ARG A 158 -5.92 15.35 -15.15
CA ARG A 158 -4.46 15.35 -15.15
C ARG A 158 -3.99 15.72 -13.75
N VAL A 159 -3.11 14.91 -13.20
CA VAL A 159 -2.57 15.09 -11.86
C VAL A 159 -1.07 14.92 -11.88
N HIS A 160 -0.42 15.69 -11.04
CA HIS A 160 0.98 15.54 -10.68
C HIS A 160 1.02 14.88 -9.31
N ILE A 161 1.77 13.79 -9.14
CA ILE A 161 1.83 13.01 -7.91
C ILE A 161 3.26 12.83 -7.44
N ALA A 162 3.44 12.73 -6.12
CA ALA A 162 4.61 12.13 -5.50
C ALA A 162 4.17 10.96 -4.60
N GLY A 163 5.02 9.94 -4.51
CA GLY A 163 4.71 8.76 -3.72
C GLY A 163 5.72 7.63 -3.91
N TYR A 164 5.26 6.40 -3.67
CA TYR A 164 6.07 5.19 -3.77
C TYR A 164 5.52 4.25 -4.83
N LEU A 165 6.32 3.90 -5.83
CA LEU A 165 5.97 2.88 -6.82
C LEU A 165 6.46 1.51 -6.35
N SER A 166 5.58 0.52 -6.42
CA SER A 166 5.89 -0.86 -6.08
C SER A 166 6.87 -1.50 -7.06
N PRO A 167 7.57 -2.57 -6.67
CA PRO A 167 8.15 -3.49 -7.65
C PRO A 167 7.04 -4.12 -8.52
N LYS A 168 7.45 -4.80 -9.61
CA LYS A 168 6.53 -5.56 -10.47
C LYS A 168 5.82 -6.66 -9.67
N GLY A 169 4.54 -6.82 -9.89
CA GLY A 169 3.70 -7.80 -9.20
C GLY A 169 2.27 -7.82 -9.73
N HIS A 170 1.33 -8.06 -8.82
CA HIS A 170 -0.09 -8.10 -9.12
C HIS A 170 -0.82 -7.23 -8.10
N TYR A 171 -1.41 -6.14 -8.57
CA TYR A 171 -2.04 -5.11 -7.74
C TYR A 171 -3.45 -4.78 -8.22
N GLY A 172 -4.20 -4.11 -7.35
CA GLY A 172 -5.59 -3.74 -7.58
C GLY A 172 -6.56 -4.91 -7.61
N HIS A 173 -7.77 -4.66 -8.08
CA HIS A 173 -8.81 -5.68 -8.15
C HIS A 173 -8.36 -6.84 -9.06
N LEU A 174 -8.40 -8.06 -8.51
CA LEU A 174 -7.96 -9.30 -9.16
C LEU A 174 -6.50 -9.32 -9.66
N GLY A 175 -5.65 -8.40 -9.20
CA GLY A 175 -4.23 -8.39 -9.60
C GLY A 175 -3.97 -7.95 -11.04
N ALA A 176 -4.86 -7.13 -11.61
CA ALA A 176 -4.83 -6.71 -13.01
C ALA A 176 -3.70 -5.71 -13.37
N TYR A 177 -3.02 -5.12 -12.38
CA TYR A 177 -2.00 -4.10 -12.59
C TYR A 177 -0.63 -4.60 -12.15
N GLU A 178 0.39 -4.35 -12.96
CA GLU A 178 1.77 -4.77 -12.67
C GLU A 178 2.41 -3.97 -11.53
N HIS A 179 1.96 -2.73 -11.34
CA HIS A 179 2.42 -1.84 -10.29
C HIS A 179 1.27 -1.23 -9.50
N GLU A 180 1.53 -0.92 -8.24
CA GLU A 180 0.78 0.01 -7.40
C GLU A 180 1.63 1.25 -7.13
N VAL A 181 0.98 2.42 -7.09
CA VAL A 181 1.55 3.63 -6.53
C VAL A 181 0.80 4.03 -5.27
N LEU A 182 1.56 4.26 -4.20
CA LEU A 182 1.08 4.77 -2.91
C LEU A 182 1.41 6.27 -2.82
N VAL A 183 0.40 7.10 -3.01
CA VAL A 183 0.52 8.56 -3.14
C VAL A 183 0.69 9.21 -1.77
N THR A 184 1.71 10.05 -1.63
CA THR A 184 1.93 10.91 -0.45
C THR A 184 1.43 12.33 -0.66
N SER A 185 1.45 12.81 -1.90
CA SER A 185 0.96 14.14 -2.27
C SER A 185 0.63 14.19 -3.76
N GLY A 186 -0.26 15.09 -4.14
CA GLY A 186 -0.51 15.41 -5.53
C GLY A 186 -1.31 16.68 -5.69
N VAL A 187 -1.37 17.16 -6.93
CA VAL A 187 -2.12 18.35 -7.32
C VAL A 187 -2.76 18.13 -8.69
N ALA A 188 -3.91 18.75 -8.92
CA ALA A 188 -4.48 18.81 -10.27
C ALA A 188 -3.60 19.70 -11.15
N VAL A 189 -3.26 19.21 -12.34
CA VAL A 189 -2.58 20.01 -13.36
C VAL A 189 -3.68 20.77 -14.11
N GLN A 190 -3.71 22.10 -13.97
CA GLN A 190 -4.57 22.92 -14.83
C GLN A 190 -4.23 22.64 -16.29
N ALA A 191 -5.24 22.36 -17.11
CA ALA A 191 -5.05 22.43 -18.55
C ALA A 191 -4.59 23.86 -18.86
N ALA A 192 -3.51 24.00 -19.64
CA ALA A 192 -3.14 25.32 -20.14
C ALA A 192 -4.37 25.91 -20.84
N ASP A 193 -4.78 27.10 -20.42
CA ASP A 193 -5.88 27.84 -21.05
C ASP A 193 -5.61 27.90 -22.56
N HIS A 194 -6.54 27.37 -23.35
CA HIS A 194 -6.56 27.50 -24.81
C HIS A 194 -7.52 28.62 -25.21
#